data_AF-A0A3N9VMY5-F1
#
_entry.id   AF-A0A3N9VMY5-F1
#
_cell.length_a   1.000
_cell.length_b   1.000
_cell.length_c   1.000
_cell.angle_alpha   90.00
_cell.angle_beta   90.00
_cell.angle_gamma   90.00
#
_symmetry.space_group_name_H-M   'P 1'
#
loop_
_entity.id
_entity.type
_entity.pdbx_description
1 polymer ?
#
loop_
_entity_poly.entity_id
_entity_poly.type
_entity_poly.pdbx_seq_one_letter_code
_entity_poly.pdbx_strand_id
1 'polypeptide(L)'
;MRIRKVNQLVITGYTLLTVLMLAMIAAGDHYTKVKDDTGRRREISLSLADQLIDGSNSLTASVRAFAATGDTRFRDAYVEEQTATRTRDKAVAGLRQVGITNDELDLIERAKANSDQLISLEKRAFAAGESGDLKLAADLVYGPAYQAALASIYGPIEDFRADLHDRLAREASAAQRQVIFSRWLARGLILTHVLLVVALLLLFYRRRVVRPLVELNEQVQRQLAGGGDGIIGHQHDATEIGDLA
;
A
#
# COMPACT_ATOMS: atom_id res chain seq x y z
N MET A 1 -16.31 -28.84 39.97
CA MET A 1 -17.04 -27.85 39.14
C MET A 1 -17.83 -28.63 38.11
N ARG A 2 -19.12 -28.32 37.95
CA ARG A 2 -19.99 -29.00 36.97
C ARG A 2 -19.41 -28.91 35.56
N ILE A 3 -19.35 -30.03 34.84
CA ILE A 3 -18.85 -30.16 33.47
C ILE A 3 -19.61 -29.19 32.56
N ARG A 4 -20.92 -29.01 32.77
CA ARG A 4 -21.72 -28.04 32.01
C ARG A 4 -21.22 -26.60 32.13
N LYS A 5 -20.81 -26.16 33.33
CA LYS A 5 -20.28 -24.79 33.53
C LYS A 5 -18.94 -24.61 32.84
N VAL A 6 -18.06 -25.62 32.93
CA VAL A 6 -16.76 -25.59 32.24
C VAL A 6 -16.96 -25.60 30.71
N ASN A 7 -17.86 -26.44 30.21
CA ASN A 7 -18.19 -26.50 28.80
C ASN A 7 -18.79 -25.18 28.28
N GLN A 8 -19.67 -24.53 29.05
CA GLN A 8 -20.18 -23.20 28.71
C GLN A 8 -19.06 -22.17 28.60
N LEU A 9 -18.12 -22.13 29.55
CA LEU A 9 -16.97 -21.23 29.49
C LEU A 9 -16.06 -21.52 28.27
N VAL A 10 -15.83 -22.80 27.97
CA VAL A 10 -15.05 -23.23 26.80
C VAL A 10 -15.72 -22.79 25.50
N ILE A 11 -17.03 -23.02 25.36
CA ILE A 11 -17.79 -22.64 24.17
C ILE A 11 -17.78 -21.12 24.01
N THR A 12 -18.06 -20.36 25.07
CA THR A 12 -18.03 -18.89 25.03
C THR A 12 -16.63 -18.37 24.66
N GLY A 13 -15.57 -18.93 25.23
CA GLY A 13 -14.20 -18.54 24.88
C GLY A 13 -13.87 -18.86 23.41
N TYR A 14 -14.27 -20.04 22.93
CA TYR A 14 -14.04 -20.48 21.56
C TYR A 14 -14.83 -19.63 20.53
N THR A 15 -16.09 -19.29 20.83
CA THR A 15 -16.89 -18.43 19.95
C THR A 15 -16.32 -17.02 19.89
N LEU A 16 -15.89 -16.46 21.02
CA LEU A 16 -15.20 -15.16 21.05
C LEU A 16 -13.90 -15.18 20.23
N LEU A 17 -13.10 -16.24 20.35
CA LEU A 17 -11.88 -16.40 19.56
C LEU A 17 -12.20 -16.52 18.05
N THR A 18 -13.27 -17.22 17.70
CA THR A 18 -13.73 -17.34 16.31
C THR A 18 -14.14 -15.99 15.73
N VAL A 19 -14.91 -15.20 16.48
CA VAL A 19 -15.33 -13.84 16.09
C VAL A 19 -14.10 -12.94 15.92
N LEU A 20 -13.13 -13.01 16.84
CA LEU A 20 -11.88 -12.27 16.73
C LEU A 20 -11.07 -12.66 15.49
N MET A 21 -11.01 -13.96 15.17
CA MET A 21 -10.33 -14.46 13.98
C MET A 21 -10.97 -13.91 12.69
N LEU A 22 -12.31 -13.93 12.61
CA LEU A 22 -13.05 -13.36 11.47
C LEU A 22 -12.84 -11.85 11.34
N ALA A 23 -12.87 -11.12 12.46
CA ALA A 23 -12.58 -9.69 12.47
C ALA A 23 -11.15 -9.39 11.97
N MET A 24 -10.18 -10.22 12.34
CA MET A 24 -8.79 -10.07 11.89
C MET A 24 -8.62 -10.33 10.40
N ILE A 25 -9.36 -11.30 9.83
CA ILE A 25 -9.37 -11.55 8.39
C ILE A 25 -9.94 -10.33 7.65
N ALA A 26 -11.07 -9.79 8.10
CA ALA A 26 -11.67 -8.60 7.51
C ALA A 26 -10.74 -7.36 7.59
N ALA A 27 -10.02 -7.21 8.71
CA ALA A 27 -9.00 -6.17 8.84
C ALA A 27 -7.84 -6.39 7.84
N GLY A 28 -7.41 -7.63 7.62
CA GLY A 28 -6.42 -7.99 6.60
C GLY A 28 -6.83 -7.60 5.18
N ASP A 29 -8.10 -7.77 4.83
CA ASP A 29 -8.65 -7.34 3.54
C ASP A 29 -8.62 -5.82 3.40
N HIS A 30 -8.97 -5.09 4.46
CA HIS A 30 -8.86 -3.63 4.49
C HIS A 30 -7.42 -3.15 4.26
N TYR A 31 -6.43 -3.73 4.97
CA TYR A 31 -5.02 -3.37 4.76
C TYR A 31 -4.53 -3.70 3.35
N THR A 32 -5.02 -4.80 2.76
CA THR A 32 -4.67 -5.15 1.38
C THR A 32 -5.19 -4.11 0.39
N LYS A 33 -6.44 -3.66 0.56
CA LYS A 33 -7.02 -2.56 -0.24
C LYS A 33 -6.22 -1.26 -0.09
N VAL A 34 -5.89 -0.87 1.14
CA VAL A 34 -5.08 0.34 1.40
C VAL A 34 -3.71 0.25 0.72
N LYS A 35 -3.05 -0.92 0.76
CA LYS A 35 -1.78 -1.16 0.05
C LYS A 35 -1.94 -1.02 -1.47
N ASP A 36 -3.01 -1.59 -2.04
CA ASP A 36 -3.25 -1.53 -3.49
C ASP A 36 -3.56 -0.10 -3.94
N ASP A 37 -4.40 0.64 -3.20
CA ASP A 37 -4.70 2.05 -3.46
C ASP A 37 -3.45 2.93 -3.35
N THR A 38 -2.61 2.69 -2.34
CA THR A 38 -1.33 3.39 -2.18
C THR A 38 -0.38 3.09 -3.34
N GLY A 39 -0.34 1.84 -3.80
CA GLY A 39 0.44 1.43 -4.98
C GLY A 39 -0.04 2.14 -6.25
N ARG A 40 -1.35 2.20 -6.47
CA ARG A 40 -1.95 2.87 -7.64
C ARG A 40 -1.72 4.39 -7.61
N ARG A 41 -1.88 5.02 -6.45
CA ARG A 41 -1.55 6.45 -6.26
C ARG A 41 -0.10 6.73 -6.59
N ARG A 42 0.81 5.84 -6.17
CA ARG A 42 2.23 5.97 -6.48
C ARG A 42 2.50 5.89 -7.98
N GLU A 43 1.95 4.89 -8.66
CA GLU A 43 2.13 4.71 -10.10
C GLU A 43 1.64 5.94 -10.90
N ILE A 44 0.43 6.42 -10.59
CA ILE A 44 -0.14 7.61 -11.23
C ILE A 44 0.73 8.84 -10.95
N SER A 45 1.17 9.04 -9.70
CA SER A 45 2.00 10.20 -9.33
C SER A 45 3.35 10.20 -10.06
N LEU A 46 4.00 9.04 -10.18
CA LEU A 46 5.27 8.91 -10.90
C LEU A 46 5.08 9.13 -12.40
N SER A 47 4.01 8.58 -13.00
CA SER A 47 3.69 8.84 -14.40
C SER A 47 3.43 10.32 -14.69
N LEU A 48 2.75 11.04 -13.78
CA LEU A 48 2.54 12.47 -13.93
C LEU A 48 3.85 13.26 -13.76
N ALA A 49 4.74 12.84 -12.85
CA ALA A 49 6.06 13.45 -12.73
C ALA A 49 6.90 13.26 -14.01
N ASP A 50 6.83 12.09 -14.64
CA ASP A 50 7.49 11.85 -15.93
C ASP A 50 6.88 12.72 -17.04
N GLN A 51 5.54 12.85 -17.10
CA GLN A 51 4.87 13.75 -18.05
C GLN A 51 5.29 15.22 -17.87
N LEU A 52 5.49 15.67 -16.63
CA LEU A 52 5.99 17.02 -16.34
C LEU A 52 7.39 17.22 -16.94
N ILE A 53 8.28 16.24 -16.78
CA ILE A 53 9.64 16.26 -17.34
C ILE A 53 9.58 16.25 -18.87
N ASP A 54 8.77 15.38 -19.46
CA ASP A 54 8.63 15.25 -20.90
C ASP A 54 8.13 16.55 -21.55
N GLY A 55 7.16 17.22 -20.93
CA GLY A 55 6.70 18.54 -21.40
C GLY A 55 7.82 19.60 -21.37
N SER A 56 8.68 19.58 -20.34
CA SER A 56 9.82 20.51 -20.25
C SER A 56 10.89 20.21 -21.32
N ASN A 57 11.18 18.93 -21.52
CA ASN A 57 12.12 18.45 -22.52
C ASN A 57 11.64 18.76 -23.93
N SER A 58 10.35 18.56 -24.22
CA SER A 58 9.73 18.83 -25.52
C SER A 58 9.86 20.30 -25.93
N LEU A 59 9.59 21.22 -24.99
CA LEU A 59 9.76 22.66 -25.23
C LEU A 59 11.21 22.99 -25.53
N THR A 60 12.15 22.56 -24.67
CA THR A 60 13.58 22.82 -24.84
C THR A 60 14.12 22.24 -26.16
N ALA A 61 13.71 21.02 -26.50
CA ALA A 61 14.10 20.34 -27.73
C ALA A 61 13.56 21.08 -28.96
N SER A 62 12.33 21.57 -28.92
CA SER A 62 11.70 22.33 -30.00
C SER A 62 12.45 23.64 -30.28
N VAL A 63 12.80 24.41 -29.24
CA VAL A 63 13.60 25.64 -29.43
C VAL A 63 14.96 25.33 -30.05
N ARG A 64 15.66 24.32 -29.54
CA ARG A 64 16.98 23.91 -30.03
C ARG A 64 16.96 23.39 -31.46
N ALA A 65 15.95 22.60 -31.80
CA ALA A 65 15.78 22.06 -33.14
C ALA A 65 15.45 23.18 -34.14
N PHE A 66 14.58 24.12 -33.77
CA PHE A 66 14.33 25.31 -34.59
C PHE A 66 15.62 26.12 -34.79
N ALA A 67 16.34 26.45 -33.73
CA ALA A 67 17.56 27.25 -33.80
C ALA A 67 18.64 26.61 -34.69
N ALA A 68 18.73 25.28 -34.71
CA ALA A 68 19.70 24.55 -35.52
C ALA A 68 19.30 24.41 -37.00
N THR A 69 18.00 24.41 -37.31
CA THR A 69 17.50 24.02 -38.65
C THR A 69 16.75 25.13 -39.39
N GLY A 70 16.18 26.10 -38.68
CA GLY A 70 15.22 27.06 -39.22
C GLY A 70 13.86 26.46 -39.59
N ASP A 71 13.62 25.17 -39.32
CA ASP A 71 12.38 24.49 -39.70
C ASP A 71 11.24 24.90 -38.77
N THR A 72 10.25 25.60 -39.34
CA THR A 72 9.12 26.17 -38.61
C THR A 72 8.28 25.15 -37.87
N ARG A 73 8.32 23.87 -38.27
CA ARG A 73 7.61 22.79 -37.56
C ARG A 73 7.99 22.71 -36.08
N PHE A 74 9.24 23.00 -35.74
CA PHE A 74 9.69 23.01 -34.34
C PHE A 74 9.19 24.23 -33.56
N ARG A 75 9.09 25.40 -34.20
CA ARG A 75 8.44 26.57 -33.59
C ARG A 75 6.95 26.29 -33.36
N ASP A 76 6.28 25.72 -34.35
CA ASP A 76 4.85 25.40 -34.26
C ASP A 76 4.60 24.37 -33.16
N ALA A 77 5.44 23.34 -33.03
CA ALA A 77 5.38 22.37 -31.93
C ALA A 77 5.57 23.04 -30.54
N TYR A 78 6.50 24.00 -30.42
CA TYR A 78 6.68 24.76 -29.18
C TYR A 78 5.42 25.56 -28.81
N VAL A 79 4.82 26.25 -29.79
CA VAL A 79 3.61 27.04 -29.58
C VAL A 79 2.43 26.15 -29.24
N GLU A 80 2.29 25.01 -29.92
CA GLU A 80 1.26 24.00 -29.64
C GLU A 80 1.40 23.44 -28.22
N GLU A 81 2.61 23.08 -27.79
CA GLU A 81 2.87 22.60 -26.43
C GLU A 81 2.52 23.66 -25.37
N GLN A 82 2.85 24.93 -25.63
CA GLN A 82 2.57 26.02 -24.69
C GLN A 82 1.07 26.38 -24.59
N THR A 83 0.31 26.25 -25.69
CA THR A 83 -1.05 26.80 -25.78
C THR A 83 -2.16 25.75 -25.77
N ALA A 84 -1.97 24.62 -26.44
CA ALA A 84 -2.99 23.59 -26.65
C ALA A 84 -2.68 22.30 -25.89
N THR A 85 -1.50 21.71 -26.09
CA THR A 85 -1.15 20.42 -25.48
C THR A 85 -0.95 20.57 -23.98
N ARG A 86 -0.19 21.59 -23.55
CA ARG A 86 -0.02 22.00 -22.14
C ARG A 86 0.33 20.81 -21.23
N THR A 87 1.26 19.97 -21.66
CA THR A 87 1.61 18.71 -20.99
C THR A 87 2.02 18.97 -19.54
N ARG A 88 2.88 19.96 -19.32
CA ARG A 88 3.32 20.36 -17.97
C ARG A 88 2.15 20.79 -17.08
N ASP A 89 1.28 21.67 -17.56
CA ASP A 89 0.16 22.17 -16.73
C ASP A 89 -0.83 21.05 -16.39
N LYS A 90 -1.11 20.13 -17.34
CA LYS A 90 -1.96 18.96 -17.11
C LYS A 90 -1.34 18.02 -16.07
N ALA A 91 -0.03 17.76 -16.16
CA ALA A 91 0.69 16.97 -15.19
C ALA A 91 0.61 17.57 -13.79
N VAL A 92 0.84 18.89 -13.64
CA VAL A 92 0.72 19.59 -12.35
C VAL A 92 -0.70 19.53 -11.81
N ALA A 93 -1.72 19.71 -12.65
CA ALA A 93 -3.12 19.58 -12.23
C ALA A 93 -3.43 18.17 -11.72
N GLY A 94 -2.96 17.13 -12.42
CA GLY A 94 -3.09 15.75 -11.98
C GLY A 94 -2.37 15.47 -10.67
N LEU A 95 -1.15 16.00 -10.50
CA LEU A 95 -0.35 15.86 -9.27
C LEU A 95 -1.09 16.47 -8.06
N ARG A 96 -1.71 17.64 -8.25
CA ARG A 96 -2.57 18.25 -7.22
C ARG A 96 -3.76 17.38 -6.86
N GLN A 97 -4.40 16.72 -7.84
CA GLN A 97 -5.54 15.84 -7.60
C GLN A 97 -5.17 14.56 -6.84
N VAL A 98 -3.99 13.99 -7.08
CA VAL A 98 -3.53 12.79 -6.35
C VAL A 98 -2.94 13.10 -4.97
N GLY A 99 -2.78 14.39 -4.66
CA GLY A 99 -2.38 14.89 -3.34
C GLY A 99 -0.88 14.93 -3.14
N ILE A 100 -0.16 15.67 -3.99
CA ILE A 100 1.21 16.11 -3.67
C ILE A 100 1.21 17.07 -2.48
N THR A 101 2.35 17.14 -1.80
CA THR A 101 2.58 18.03 -0.67
C THR A 101 2.86 19.47 -1.13
N ASN A 102 2.80 20.43 -0.20
CA ASN A 102 3.14 21.82 -0.51
C ASN A 102 4.63 21.96 -0.86
N ASP A 103 5.53 21.28 -0.15
CA ASP A 103 6.97 21.33 -0.42
C ASP A 103 7.29 20.83 -1.84
N GLU A 104 6.66 19.72 -2.26
CA GLU A 104 6.77 19.20 -3.62
C GLU A 104 6.17 20.16 -4.66
N LEU A 105 5.06 20.82 -4.32
CA LEU A 105 4.43 21.78 -5.21
C LEU A 105 5.29 23.04 -5.39
N ASP A 106 5.93 23.52 -4.33
CA ASP A 106 6.81 24.69 -4.35
C ASP A 106 7.99 24.47 -5.32
N LEU A 107 8.56 23.27 -5.35
CA LEU A 107 9.62 22.90 -6.30
C LEU A 107 9.14 22.98 -7.76
N ILE A 108 7.94 22.47 -8.05
CA ILE A 108 7.31 22.57 -9.38
C ILE A 108 7.05 24.04 -9.74
N GLU A 109 6.49 24.83 -8.83
CA GLU A 109 6.19 26.25 -9.05
C GLU A 109 7.46 27.06 -9.29
N ARG A 110 8.55 26.74 -8.59
CA ARG A 110 9.86 27.34 -8.80
C ARG A 110 10.43 26.99 -10.18
N ALA A 111 10.34 25.73 -10.60
CA ALA A 111 10.73 25.32 -11.94
C ALA A 111 9.92 26.05 -13.03
N LYS A 112 8.60 26.21 -12.81
CA LYS A 112 7.72 26.95 -13.71
C LYS A 112 8.11 28.43 -13.81
N ALA A 113 8.34 29.09 -12.68
CA ALA A 113 8.77 30.49 -12.67
C ALA A 113 10.11 30.68 -13.41
N ASN A 114 11.06 29.76 -13.23
CA ASN A 114 12.33 29.78 -13.96
C ASN A 114 12.12 29.54 -15.47
N SER A 115 11.18 28.67 -15.85
CA SER A 115 10.80 28.45 -17.25
C SER A 115 10.16 29.70 -17.86
N ASP A 116 9.32 30.42 -17.13
CA ASP A 116 8.66 31.63 -17.62
C ASP A 116 9.69 32.74 -17.91
N GLN A 117 10.76 32.82 -17.12
CA GLN A 117 11.87 33.75 -17.36
C GLN A 117 12.66 33.39 -18.63
N LEU A 118 12.81 32.09 -18.93
CA LEU A 118 13.53 31.59 -20.10
C LEU A 118 12.83 31.95 -21.43
N ILE A 119 11.50 32.11 -21.42
CA ILE A 119 10.69 32.40 -22.63
C ILE A 119 11.22 33.63 -23.39
N SER A 120 11.71 34.65 -22.69
CA SER A 120 12.24 35.86 -23.33
C SER A 120 13.46 35.58 -24.22
N LEU A 121 14.33 34.68 -23.79
CA LEU A 121 15.51 34.26 -24.53
C LEU A 121 15.13 33.33 -25.69
N GLU A 122 14.16 32.44 -25.48
CA GLU A 122 13.61 31.56 -26.52
C GLU A 122 12.96 32.35 -27.64
N LYS A 123 12.17 33.39 -27.32
CA LYS A 123 11.58 34.31 -28.31
C LYS A 123 12.65 35.02 -29.15
N ARG A 124 13.76 35.41 -28.54
CA ARG A 124 14.89 36.00 -29.28
C ARG A 124 15.56 35.00 -30.21
N ALA A 125 15.70 33.75 -29.79
CA ALA A 125 16.24 32.68 -30.64
C ALA A 125 15.31 32.37 -31.82
N PHE A 126 13.99 32.31 -31.58
CA PHE A 126 13.00 32.17 -32.65
C PHE A 126 13.09 33.33 -33.65
N ALA A 127 13.08 34.58 -33.18
CA ALA A 127 13.18 35.75 -34.05
C ALA A 127 14.49 35.78 -34.86
N ALA A 128 15.62 35.40 -34.26
CA ALA A 128 16.89 35.28 -34.98
C ALA A 128 16.80 34.24 -36.10
N GLY A 129 16.27 33.04 -35.82
CA GLY A 129 16.11 32.00 -36.83
C GLY A 129 15.11 32.36 -37.94
N GLU A 130 14.00 33.03 -37.61
CA GLU A 130 13.03 33.56 -38.58
C GLU A 130 13.65 34.63 -39.51
N SER A 131 14.62 35.40 -39.01
CA SER A 131 15.39 36.35 -39.82
C SER A 131 16.50 35.71 -40.67
N GLY A 132 16.69 34.39 -40.56
CA GLY A 132 17.74 33.63 -41.25
C GLY A 132 19.09 33.58 -40.51
N ASP A 133 19.21 34.23 -39.35
CA ASP A 133 20.42 34.19 -38.54
C ASP A 133 20.42 32.97 -37.59
N LEU A 134 20.58 31.79 -38.19
CA LEU A 134 20.64 30.52 -37.45
C LEU A 134 21.86 30.44 -36.53
N LYS A 135 22.93 31.18 -36.84
CA LYS A 135 24.12 31.23 -35.98
C LYS A 135 23.78 31.93 -34.66
N LEU A 136 23.17 33.11 -34.72
CA LEU A 136 22.72 33.81 -33.52
C LEU A 136 21.68 32.99 -32.76
N ALA A 137 20.72 32.37 -33.45
CA ALA A 137 19.73 31.51 -32.81
C ALA A 137 20.39 30.35 -32.03
N ALA A 138 21.36 29.66 -32.65
CA ALA A 138 22.12 28.60 -32.02
C ALA A 138 22.95 29.12 -30.83
N ASP A 139 23.67 30.23 -31.00
CA ASP A 139 24.48 30.85 -29.93
C ASP A 139 23.61 31.21 -28.70
N LEU A 140 22.36 31.64 -28.92
CA LEU A 140 21.43 31.95 -27.83
C LEU A 140 20.97 30.70 -27.05
N VAL A 141 20.68 29.57 -27.71
CA VAL A 141 20.08 28.37 -27.07
C VAL A 141 21.09 27.30 -26.67
N TYR A 142 22.33 27.39 -27.16
CA TYR A 142 23.45 26.55 -26.73
C TYR A 142 24.45 27.33 -25.85
N GLY A 143 24.32 28.65 -25.76
CA GLY A 143 25.18 29.51 -24.97
C GLY A 143 25.02 29.35 -23.45
N PRO A 144 25.96 29.92 -22.67
CA PRO A 144 26.03 29.73 -21.22
C PRO A 144 24.80 30.26 -20.47
N ALA A 145 24.19 31.35 -20.96
CA ALA A 145 22.99 31.92 -20.34
C ALA A 145 21.79 30.95 -20.41
N TYR A 146 21.59 30.29 -21.55
CA TYR A 146 20.52 29.30 -21.71
C TYR A 146 20.78 28.06 -20.89
N GLN A 147 22.03 27.58 -20.87
CA GLN A 147 22.40 26.42 -20.04
C GLN A 147 22.20 26.68 -18.54
N ALA A 148 22.58 27.86 -18.05
CA ALA A 148 22.33 28.26 -16.66
C ALA A 148 20.84 28.35 -16.34
N ALA A 149 20.03 28.88 -17.27
CA ALA A 149 18.58 28.91 -17.11
C ALA A 149 17.97 27.50 -17.09
N LEU A 150 18.39 26.60 -17.99
CA LEU A 150 17.95 25.20 -17.95
C LEU A 150 18.33 24.51 -16.65
N ALA A 151 19.55 24.72 -16.13
CA ALA A 151 19.95 24.17 -14.84
C ALA A 151 19.02 24.66 -13.70
N SER A 152 18.62 25.94 -13.72
CA SER A 152 17.66 26.47 -12.75
C SER A 152 16.25 25.88 -12.89
N ILE A 153 15.88 25.37 -14.06
CA ILE A 153 14.59 24.71 -14.30
C ILE A 153 14.65 23.24 -13.88
N TYR A 154 15.68 22.51 -14.31
CA TYR A 154 15.77 21.07 -14.09
C TYR A 154 16.14 20.71 -12.65
N GLY A 155 16.94 21.52 -11.95
CA GLY A 155 17.30 21.25 -10.55
C GLY A 155 16.08 21.04 -9.64
N PRO A 156 15.15 22.01 -9.55
CA PRO A 156 13.93 21.83 -8.76
C PRO A 156 13.03 20.68 -9.24
N ILE A 157 13.04 20.35 -10.54
CA ILE A 157 12.28 19.19 -11.07
C ILE A 157 12.90 17.87 -10.59
N GLU A 158 14.23 17.78 -10.58
CA GLU A 158 14.97 16.62 -10.06
C GLU A 158 14.75 16.45 -8.56
N ASP A 159 14.83 17.55 -7.79
CA ASP A 159 14.53 17.57 -6.35
C ASP A 159 13.09 17.10 -6.10
N PHE A 160 12.12 17.65 -6.85
CA PHE A 160 10.72 17.23 -6.77
C PHE A 160 10.56 15.73 -7.03
N ARG A 161 11.19 15.21 -8.09
CA ARG A 161 11.09 13.79 -8.44
C ARG A 161 11.68 12.91 -7.35
N ALA A 162 12.81 13.31 -6.77
CA ALA A 162 13.46 12.59 -5.68
C ALA A 162 12.56 12.57 -4.44
N ASP A 163 12.06 13.73 -4.00
CA ASP A 163 11.20 13.87 -2.83
C ASP A 163 9.89 13.07 -2.98
N LEU A 164 9.26 13.18 -4.16
CA LEU A 164 8.05 12.43 -4.50
C LEU A 164 8.31 10.92 -4.45
N HIS A 165 9.38 10.46 -5.11
CA HIS A 165 9.72 9.04 -5.14
C HIS A 165 9.97 8.50 -3.74
N ASP A 166 10.72 9.23 -2.92
CA ASP A 166 11.10 8.83 -1.56
C ASP A 166 9.91 8.84 -0.59
N ARG A 167 9.00 9.82 -0.71
CA ARG A 167 7.77 9.84 0.08
C ARG A 167 6.86 8.68 -0.28
N LEU A 168 6.58 8.46 -1.57
CA LEU A 168 5.71 7.37 -2.04
C LEU A 168 6.36 5.98 -1.79
N ALA A 169 7.68 5.89 -1.98
CA ALA A 169 8.65 5.15 -1.16
C ALA A 169 8.14 4.58 0.17
N ARG A 170 8.16 5.50 1.14
CA ARG A 170 7.86 5.27 2.54
C ARG A 170 6.41 4.90 2.75
N GLU A 171 5.47 5.56 2.07
CA GLU A 171 4.03 5.27 2.15
C GLU A 171 3.72 3.83 1.72
N ALA A 172 4.19 3.42 0.54
CA ALA A 172 3.99 2.05 0.04
C ALA A 172 4.62 1.00 0.96
N SER A 173 5.82 1.28 1.46
CA SER A 173 6.51 0.39 2.41
C SER A 173 5.76 0.28 3.75
N ALA A 174 5.17 1.37 4.23
CA ALA A 174 4.36 1.37 5.45
C ALA A 174 3.08 0.54 5.28
N ALA A 175 2.35 0.73 4.18
CA ALA A 175 1.17 -0.08 3.86
C ALA A 175 1.52 -1.57 3.71
N GLN A 176 2.63 -1.88 3.05
CA GLN A 176 3.15 -3.26 2.94
C GLN A 176 3.45 -3.87 4.32
N ARG A 177 4.06 -3.12 5.24
CA ARG A 177 4.33 -3.58 6.62
C ARG A 177 3.03 -3.88 7.37
N GLN A 178 2.00 -3.06 7.23
CA GLN A 178 0.69 -3.30 7.86
C GLN A 178 0.02 -4.59 7.33
N VAL A 179 0.12 -4.86 6.03
CA VAL A 179 -0.35 -6.11 5.42
C VAL A 179 0.44 -7.31 5.95
N ILE A 180 1.77 -7.23 5.99
CA ILE A 180 2.60 -8.33 6.49
C ILE A 180 2.30 -8.61 7.96
N PHE A 181 2.23 -7.57 8.80
CA PHE A 181 1.91 -7.71 10.22
C PHE A 181 0.54 -8.33 10.44
N SER A 182 -0.50 -7.82 9.76
CA SER A 182 -1.86 -8.37 9.88
C SER A 182 -1.94 -9.83 9.44
N ARG A 183 -1.23 -10.22 8.36
CA ARG A 183 -1.13 -11.62 7.91
C ARG A 183 -0.44 -12.53 8.92
N TRP A 184 0.66 -12.09 9.55
CA TRP A 184 1.33 -12.87 10.59
C TRP A 184 0.43 -13.08 11.80
N LEU A 185 -0.25 -12.03 12.26
CA LEU A 185 -1.19 -12.11 13.37
C LEU A 185 -2.37 -13.04 13.06
N ALA A 186 -2.95 -12.96 11.85
CA ALA A 186 -4.02 -13.85 11.42
C ALA A 186 -3.58 -15.33 11.38
N ARG A 187 -2.39 -15.63 10.84
CA ARG A 187 -1.83 -16.99 10.86
C ARG A 187 -1.60 -17.51 12.27
N GLY A 188 -1.11 -16.66 13.17
CA GLY A 188 -0.93 -16.99 14.59
C GLY A 188 -2.25 -17.32 15.28
N LEU A 189 -3.31 -16.55 15.01
CA LEU A 189 -4.66 -16.83 15.51
C LEU A 189 -5.21 -18.15 14.98
N ILE A 190 -5.06 -18.43 13.67
CA ILE A 190 -5.49 -19.72 13.08
C ILE A 190 -4.77 -20.89 13.75
N LEU A 191 -3.44 -20.80 13.94
CA LEU A 191 -2.67 -21.85 14.60
C LEU A 191 -3.14 -22.06 16.04
N THR A 192 -3.34 -20.97 16.79
CA THR A 192 -3.84 -21.01 18.16
C THR A 192 -5.23 -21.65 18.22
N HIS A 193 -6.09 -21.34 17.25
CA HIS A 193 -7.43 -21.89 17.12
C HIS A 193 -7.39 -23.41 16.94
N VAL A 194 -6.56 -23.91 16.03
CA VAL A 194 -6.38 -25.35 15.79
C VAL A 194 -5.81 -26.06 17.02
N LEU A 195 -4.77 -25.49 17.64
CA LEU A 195 -4.16 -26.05 18.85
C LEU A 195 -5.14 -26.11 20.02
N LEU A 196 -5.98 -25.09 20.18
CA LEU A 196 -7.02 -25.05 21.21
C LEU A 196 -8.05 -26.16 20.99
N VAL A 197 -8.52 -26.37 19.76
CA VAL A 197 -9.45 -27.46 19.43
C VAL A 197 -8.82 -28.82 19.74
N VAL A 198 -7.58 -29.05 19.30
CA VAL A 198 -6.87 -30.30 19.57
C VAL A 198 -6.69 -30.52 21.08
N ALA A 199 -6.30 -29.49 21.83
CA ALA A 199 -6.16 -29.59 23.29
C ALA A 199 -7.50 -29.88 23.99
N LEU A 200 -8.60 -29.25 23.56
CA LEU A 200 -9.94 -29.52 24.11
C LEU A 200 -10.38 -30.97 23.84
N LEU A 201 -10.12 -31.51 22.65
CA LEU A 201 -10.45 -32.90 22.32
C LEU A 201 -9.57 -33.89 23.12
N LEU A 202 -8.25 -33.71 23.10
CA LEU A 202 -7.30 -34.67 23.66
C LEU A 202 -7.17 -34.61 25.17
N LEU A 203 -7.27 -33.42 25.78
CA LEU A 203 -7.05 -33.23 27.21
C LEU A 203 -8.36 -33.14 27.96
N PHE A 204 -9.27 -32.24 27.54
CA PHE A 204 -10.52 -32.01 28.26
C PHE A 204 -11.52 -33.14 28.04
N TYR A 205 -11.95 -33.39 26.80
CA TYR A 205 -12.96 -34.42 26.51
C TYR A 205 -12.47 -35.81 26.90
N ARG A 206 -11.22 -36.16 26.58
CA ARG A 206 -10.65 -37.46 26.97
C ARG A 206 -10.66 -37.69 28.48
N ARG A 207 -10.21 -36.72 29.28
CA ARG A 207 -10.07 -36.89 30.74
C ARG A 207 -11.37 -36.67 31.51
N ARG A 208 -12.21 -35.74 31.11
CA ARG A 208 -13.42 -35.34 31.86
C ARG A 208 -14.69 -36.04 31.41
N VAL A 209 -14.74 -36.59 30.19
CA VAL A 209 -15.95 -37.18 29.61
C VAL A 209 -15.72 -38.62 29.20
N VAL A 210 -14.81 -38.87 28.24
CA VAL A 210 -14.66 -40.20 27.63
C VAL A 210 -14.18 -41.24 28.63
N ARG A 211 -13.05 -40.99 29.34
CA ARG A 211 -12.49 -41.98 30.27
C ARG A 211 -13.44 -42.34 31.42
N PRO A 212 -14.05 -41.37 32.14
CA PRO A 212 -15.01 -41.70 33.20
C PRO A 212 -16.25 -42.47 32.68
N LEU A 213 -16.75 -42.13 31.49
CA LEU A 213 -17.87 -42.85 30.87
C LEU A 213 -17.52 -44.30 30.52
N VAL A 214 -16.31 -44.55 30.00
CA VAL A 214 -15.82 -45.90 29.72
C VAL A 214 -15.68 -46.70 31.01
N GLU A 215 -15.09 -46.11 32.06
CA GLU A 215 -14.92 -46.75 33.36
C GLU A 215 -16.27 -47.10 34.02
N LEU A 216 -17.27 -46.22 33.94
CA LEU A 216 -18.65 -46.49 34.38
C LEU A 216 -19.30 -47.64 33.59
N ASN A 217 -19.20 -47.61 32.26
CA ASN A 217 -19.77 -48.65 31.41
C ASN A 217 -19.16 -50.02 31.71
N GLU A 218 -17.84 -50.10 31.89
CA GLU A 218 -17.15 -51.34 32.27
C GLU A 218 -17.57 -51.87 33.65
N GLN A 219 -17.88 -50.98 34.61
CA GLN A 219 -18.36 -51.37 35.94
C GLN A 219 -19.78 -51.92 35.90
N VAL A 220 -20.69 -51.25 35.17
CA VAL A 220 -22.07 -51.72 34.99
C VAL A 220 -22.08 -53.08 34.29
N GLN A 221 -21.29 -53.27 33.23
CA GLN A 221 -21.17 -54.57 32.54
C GLN A 221 -20.67 -55.68 33.48
N ARG A 222 -19.71 -55.39 34.38
CA ARG A 222 -19.24 -56.36 35.39
C ARG A 222 -20.30 -56.71 36.43
N GLN A 223 -21.11 -55.74 36.86
CA GLN A 223 -22.21 -55.99 37.78
C GLN A 223 -23.32 -56.85 37.13
N LEU A 224 -23.68 -56.54 35.88
CA LEU A 224 -24.65 -57.34 35.11
C LEU A 224 -24.17 -58.78 34.88
N ALA A 225 -22.85 -58.98 34.74
CA ALA A 225 -22.24 -60.30 34.64
C ALA A 225 -22.12 -61.04 36.00
N GLY A 226 -22.65 -60.48 37.09
CA GLY A 226 -22.70 -61.11 38.41
C GLY A 226 -21.43 -60.97 39.26
N GLY A 227 -20.51 -60.06 38.91
CA GLY A 227 -19.16 -60.00 39.48
C GLY A 227 -18.78 -58.75 40.29
N GLY A 228 -19.72 -57.98 40.86
CA GLY A 228 -19.39 -56.69 41.50
C GLY A 228 -19.89 -56.51 42.94
N ASP A 229 -18.98 -56.11 43.85
CA ASP A 229 -19.30 -55.42 45.10
C ASP A 229 -19.89 -54.03 44.75
N GLY A 230 -21.04 -53.67 45.32
CA GLY A 230 -21.97 -52.64 44.82
C GLY A 230 -21.52 -51.16 44.81
N ILE A 231 -20.25 -50.84 44.62
CA ILE A 231 -19.75 -49.45 44.56
C ILE A 231 -19.44 -49.07 43.11
N ILE A 232 -20.11 -48.02 42.62
CA ILE A 232 -19.86 -47.45 41.29
C ILE A 232 -18.85 -46.30 41.46
N GLY A 233 -17.74 -46.37 40.74
CA GLY A 233 -16.69 -45.35 40.75
C GLY A 233 -17.23 -44.00 40.27
N HIS A 234 -16.64 -42.91 40.76
CA HIS A 234 -17.09 -41.52 40.50
C HIS A 234 -18.37 -41.07 41.22
N GLN A 235 -19.06 -41.91 41.99
CA GLN A 235 -20.25 -41.52 42.79
C GLN A 235 -20.03 -40.34 43.76
N HIS A 236 -18.78 -40.06 44.14
CA HIS A 236 -18.40 -38.93 45.01
C HIS A 236 -17.97 -37.68 44.23
N ASP A 237 -17.85 -37.77 42.90
CA ASP A 237 -17.46 -36.63 42.08
C ASP A 237 -18.63 -35.65 41.98
N ALA A 238 -18.43 -34.40 42.41
CA ALA A 238 -19.42 -33.32 42.23
C ALA A 238 -19.50 -32.85 40.75
N THR A 239 -19.85 -33.78 39.85
CA THR A 239 -19.97 -33.63 38.40
C THR A 239 -21.14 -34.46 37.89
N GLU A 240 -21.61 -34.16 36.67
CA GLU A 240 -22.71 -34.87 36.02
C GLU A 240 -22.40 -36.36 35.80
N ILE A 241 -21.12 -36.75 35.73
CA ILE A 241 -20.72 -38.17 35.67
C ILE A 241 -20.93 -38.83 37.04
N GLY A 242 -20.66 -38.12 38.13
CA GLY A 242 -20.93 -38.61 39.49
C GLY A 242 -22.43 -38.66 39.81
N ASP A 243 -23.24 -37.79 39.20
CA ASP A 243 -24.72 -37.86 39.29
C ASP A 243 -25.29 -39.10 38.55
N LEU A 244 -24.56 -39.68 37.59
CA LEU A 244 -24.95 -40.88 36.82
C LEU A 244 -24.40 -42.19 37.40
N ALA A 245 -23.39 -42.10 38.27
CA ALA A 245 -22.71 -43.21 38.93
C ALA A 245 -23.51 -43.69 40.15
#